data_AF-A0A0D8Y2T1-F1
#
_entry.id   AF-A0A0D8Y2T1-F1
#
_cell.length_a   1.000
_cell.length_b   1.000
_cell.length_c   1.000
_cell.angle_alpha   90.00
_cell.angle_beta   90.00
_cell.angle_gamma   90.00
#
_symmetry.space_group_name_H-M   'P 1'
#
loop_
_entity.id
_entity.type
_entity.pdbx_description
1 polymer ?
#
loop_
_entity_poly.entity_id
_entity_poly.type
_entity_poly.pdbx_seq_one_letter_code
_entity_poly.pdbx_strand_id
1 'polypeptide(L)'
;MVNVAKLLRLVARKDSSQHLYEGWMFNTTPFRFRLHKHAVSLEMYPFDRYPPYISAGAVLLSHKTVTHFYHAMHLVKIYPFDDVYAGILAYLLHIQPTHNKAFVFWTRYVSEEDWLSGDVIAAHGFSYSRLIEEFPKTSQDL
;
A
#
# COMPACT_ATOMS: atom_id res chain seq x y z
N MET A 1 -8.86 -8.62 0.43
CA MET A 1 -9.06 -9.36 1.69
C MET A 1 -8.16 -8.77 2.77
N VAL A 2 -8.61 -8.67 4.02
CA VAL A 2 -7.82 -8.17 5.16
C VAL A 2 -8.05 -9.05 6.40
N ASN A 3 -6.99 -9.51 7.04
CA ASN A 3 -7.04 -10.28 8.28
C ASN A 3 -7.07 -9.32 9.48
N VAL A 4 -8.26 -9.06 10.01
CA VAL A 4 -8.47 -8.04 11.05
C VAL A 4 -7.70 -8.37 12.33
N ALA A 5 -7.73 -9.62 12.81
CA ALA A 5 -7.05 -10.02 14.03
C ALA A 5 -5.52 -9.78 13.93
N LYS A 6 -4.92 -10.06 12.77
CA LYS A 6 -3.49 -9.84 12.53
C LYS A 6 -3.17 -8.36 12.33
N LEU A 7 -4.04 -7.62 11.66
CA LEU A 7 -3.92 -6.17 11.55
C LEU A 7 -3.90 -5.52 12.94
N LEU A 8 -4.82 -5.91 13.84
CA LEU A 8 -4.86 -5.41 15.21
C LEU A 8 -3.57 -5.75 15.97
N ARG A 9 -3.05 -6.98 15.83
CA ARG A 9 -1.76 -7.37 16.42
C ARG A 9 -0.58 -6.57 15.86
N LEU A 10 -0.58 -6.24 14.57
CA LEU A 10 0.44 -5.39 13.97
C LEU A 10 0.36 -3.98 14.54
N VAL A 11 -0.83 -3.37 14.52
CA VAL A 11 -1.05 -2.00 15.01
C VAL A 11 -0.71 -1.87 16.49
N ALA A 12 -1.05 -2.85 17.33
CA ALA A 12 -0.73 -2.87 18.76
C ALA A 12 0.79 -2.83 19.06
N ARG A 13 1.64 -3.17 18.10
CA ARG A 13 3.11 -3.14 18.23
C ARG A 13 3.74 -1.86 17.72
N LYS A 14 2.97 -0.96 17.10
CA LYS A 14 3.46 0.29 16.52
C LYS A 14 3.36 1.43 17.54
N ASP A 15 4.34 2.33 17.50
CA ASP A 15 4.27 3.59 18.25
C ASP A 15 3.35 4.57 17.51
N SER A 16 2.21 4.87 18.14
CA SER A 16 1.20 5.80 17.60
C SER A 16 1.67 7.26 17.45
N SER A 17 2.78 7.64 18.11
CA SER A 17 3.37 8.98 18.02
C SER A 17 4.27 9.18 16.79
N GLN A 18 4.68 8.08 16.15
CA GLN A 18 5.58 8.08 15.01
C GLN A 18 4.83 8.07 13.68
N HIS A 19 5.52 8.48 12.62
CA HIS A 19 5.01 8.28 11.28
C HIS A 19 4.99 6.78 10.94
N LEU A 20 3.88 6.35 10.37
CA LEU A 20 3.71 5.02 9.79
C LEU A 20 3.23 5.18 8.36
N TYR A 21 3.95 4.56 7.43
CA TYR A 21 3.58 4.40 6.03
C TYR A 21 4.11 3.04 5.58
N GLU A 22 3.26 2.03 5.62
CA GLU A 22 3.67 0.62 5.53
C GLU A 22 2.79 -0.19 4.57
N GLY A 23 3.41 -1.12 3.85
CA GLY A 23 2.73 -2.08 2.98
C GLY A 23 3.69 -2.70 1.97
N TRP A 24 3.19 -3.18 0.84
CA TRP A 24 4.07 -3.67 -0.22
C TRP A 24 4.78 -2.50 -0.88
N MET A 25 6.11 -2.50 -0.89
CA MET A 25 6.89 -1.35 -1.34
C MET A 25 7.41 -1.59 -2.75
N PHE A 26 7.25 -0.59 -3.61
CA PHE A 26 7.82 -0.54 -4.95
C PHE A 26 8.98 0.44 -5.04
N ASN A 27 9.95 0.07 -5.88
CA ASN A 27 11.11 0.86 -6.26
C ASN A 27 11.23 0.88 -7.79
N THR A 28 10.29 1.57 -8.44
CA THR A 28 10.11 1.51 -9.89
C THR A 28 10.61 2.78 -10.59
N THR A 29 10.68 2.71 -11.91
CA THR A 29 10.91 3.86 -12.80
C THR A 29 9.60 4.21 -13.52
N PRO A 30 9.39 5.47 -13.93
CA PRO A 30 8.25 5.83 -14.76
C PRO A 30 8.27 5.04 -16.07
N PHE A 31 7.12 4.50 -16.50
CA PHE A 31 7.02 3.82 -17.78
C PHE A 31 7.20 4.84 -18.92
N ARG A 32 8.33 4.81 -19.62
CA ARG A 32 8.62 5.77 -20.70
C ARG A 32 8.08 5.35 -22.07
N PHE A 33 7.65 4.10 -22.22
CA PHE A 33 7.15 3.59 -23.48
C PHE A 33 5.74 4.10 -23.78
N ARG A 34 5.57 4.85 -24.88
CA ARG A 34 4.36 5.64 -25.19
C ARG A 34 3.08 4.82 -25.37
N LEU A 35 3.17 3.53 -25.70
CA LEU A 35 1.99 2.66 -25.88
C LEU A 35 1.54 1.96 -24.58
N HIS A 36 2.23 2.20 -23.46
CA HIS A 36 1.83 1.64 -22.19
C HIS A 36 0.69 2.47 -21.57
N LYS A 37 -0.32 1.82 -21.01
CA LYS A 37 -1.46 2.50 -20.34
C LYS A 37 -1.07 3.45 -19.19
N HIS A 38 0.15 3.28 -18.67
CA HIS A 38 0.72 4.12 -17.61
C HIS A 38 1.95 4.89 -18.09
N ALA A 39 2.04 5.23 -19.39
CA ALA A 39 3.16 5.97 -19.94
C ALA A 39 3.27 7.38 -19.32
N VAL A 40 4.50 7.79 -18.99
CA VAL A 40 4.81 9.06 -18.32
C VAL A 40 5.84 9.85 -19.12
N SER A 41 5.46 11.06 -19.55
CA SER A 41 6.36 11.97 -20.26
C SER A 41 7.40 12.60 -19.33
N LEU A 42 8.51 13.09 -19.89
CA LEU A 42 9.51 13.86 -19.12
C LEU A 42 8.93 15.19 -18.62
N GLU A 43 7.97 15.77 -19.35
CA GLU A 43 7.26 16.97 -18.91
C GLU A 43 6.41 16.71 -17.66
N MET A 44 5.76 15.54 -17.59
CA MET A 44 4.95 15.14 -16.43
C MET A 44 5.82 14.79 -15.22
N TYR A 45 6.89 14.03 -15.44
CA TYR A 45 7.84 13.65 -14.39
C TYR A 45 9.26 13.59 -14.97
N PRO A 46 10.13 14.58 -14.68
CA PRO A 46 11.42 14.73 -15.35
C PRO A 46 12.50 13.79 -14.82
N PHE A 47 12.26 13.11 -13.69
CA PHE A 47 13.27 12.25 -13.06
C PHE A 47 13.18 10.79 -13.54
N ASP A 48 14.28 10.07 -13.54
CA ASP A 48 14.34 8.69 -14.05
C ASP A 48 13.74 7.64 -13.10
N ARG A 49 13.52 8.01 -11.84
CA ARG A 49 13.07 7.08 -10.79
C ARG A 49 12.06 7.75 -9.86
N TYR A 50 11.06 6.99 -9.45
CA TYR A 50 10.17 7.42 -8.38
C TYR A 50 10.84 7.22 -7.01
N PRO A 51 10.52 8.04 -6.01
CA PRO A 51 10.83 7.69 -4.63
C PRO A 51 10.19 6.33 -4.28
N PRO A 52 10.74 5.59 -3.30
CA PRO A 52 10.07 4.38 -2.80
C PRO A 52 8.64 4.70 -2.36
N TYR A 53 7.68 3.87 -2.73
CA TYR A 53 6.28 4.06 -2.41
C TYR A 53 5.59 2.75 -2.06
N ILE A 54 4.54 2.82 -1.24
CA ILE A 54 3.70 1.67 -0.95
C ILE A 54 2.67 1.54 -2.07
N SER A 55 2.59 0.35 -2.66
CA SER A 55 1.69 0.05 -3.76
C SER A 55 0.23 0.27 -3.40
N ALA A 56 -0.61 0.47 -4.41
CA ALA A 56 -2.05 0.37 -4.26
C ALA A 56 -2.51 -0.99 -3.68
N GLY A 57 -3.79 -1.12 -3.32
CA GLY A 57 -4.41 -2.36 -2.84
C GLY A 57 -4.55 -2.44 -1.32
N ALA A 58 -3.46 -2.24 -0.57
CA ALA A 58 -3.53 -2.12 0.89
C ALA A 58 -2.33 -1.32 1.42
N VAL A 59 -2.62 -0.32 2.26
CA VAL A 59 -1.64 0.56 2.88
C VAL A 59 -2.03 0.83 4.32
N LEU A 60 -1.05 0.80 5.23
CA LEU A 60 -1.22 1.16 6.63
C LEU A 60 -0.56 2.51 6.91
N LEU A 61 -1.36 3.46 7.38
CA LEU A 61 -0.94 4.83 7.68
C LEU A 61 -1.28 5.20 9.13
N SER A 62 -0.40 5.94 9.79
CA SER A 62 -0.74 6.61 11.06
C SER A 62 -1.57 7.86 10.81
N HIS A 63 -2.37 8.28 11.79
CA HIS A 63 -3.07 9.57 11.76
C HIS A 63 -2.11 10.74 11.51
N LYS A 64 -0.92 10.71 12.12
CA LYS A 64 0.13 11.71 11.94
C LYS A 64 0.60 11.80 10.50
N THR A 65 0.86 10.66 9.85
CA THR A 65 1.21 10.59 8.42
C THR A 65 0.11 11.15 7.54
N VAL A 66 -1.15 10.73 7.76
CA VAL A 66 -2.30 11.21 6.98
C VAL A 66 -2.44 12.73 7.09
N THR A 67 -2.30 13.28 8.30
CA THR A 67 -2.38 14.73 8.54
C THR A 67 -1.29 15.49 7.79
N HIS A 68 -0.05 15.00 7.83
CA HIS A 68 1.06 15.64 7.12
C HIS A 68 0.89 15.54 5.59
N PHE A 69 0.45 14.38 5.08
CA PHE A 69 0.15 14.21 3.66
C PHE A 69 -0.94 15.19 3.22
N TYR A 70 -2.03 15.29 3.98
CA TYR A 70 -3.11 16.25 3.71
C TYR A 70 -2.59 17.68 3.55
N HIS A 71 -1.76 18.17 4.48
CA HIS A 71 -1.19 19.51 4.35
C HIS A 71 -0.25 19.65 3.14
N ALA A 72 0.61 18.65 2.89
CA ALA A 72 1.51 18.67 1.74
C ALA A 72 0.76 18.65 0.39
N MET A 73 -0.39 17.98 0.30
CA MET A 73 -1.22 17.94 -0.91
C MET A 73 -1.70 19.32 -1.36
N HIS A 74 -1.78 20.30 -0.46
CA HIS A 74 -2.15 21.68 -0.82
C HIS A 74 -1.00 22.46 -1.46
N LEU A 75 0.23 21.98 -1.31
CA LEU A 75 1.46 22.66 -1.76
C LEU A 75 2.14 21.93 -2.92
N VAL A 76 1.88 20.63 -3.08
CA VAL A 76 2.52 19.78 -4.07
C VAL A 76 1.56 19.53 -5.22
N LYS A 77 2.01 19.81 -6.46
CA LYS A 77 1.26 19.50 -7.69
C LYS A 77 0.80 18.04 -7.68
N ILE A 78 -0.51 17.84 -7.87
CA ILE A 78 -1.11 16.51 -7.91
C ILE A 78 -0.45 15.66 -9.01
N TYR A 79 -0.18 14.41 -8.69
CA TYR A 79 0.34 13.41 -9.61
C TYR A 79 -0.72 12.32 -9.86
N PRO A 80 -0.88 11.83 -11.11
CA PRO A 80 -2.05 11.03 -11.50
C PRO A 80 -2.04 9.59 -10.96
N PHE A 81 -0.90 9.10 -10.48
CA PHE A 81 -0.80 7.79 -9.82
C PHE A 81 -0.77 8.03 -8.32
N ASP A 82 -1.82 7.61 -7.62
CA ASP A 82 -2.07 7.89 -6.21
C ASP A 82 -1.01 7.26 -5.28
N ASP A 83 -0.62 6.02 -5.55
CA ASP A 83 0.43 5.33 -4.81
C ASP A 83 1.81 5.99 -5.00
N VAL A 84 2.17 6.35 -6.22
CA VAL A 84 3.37 7.14 -6.52
C VAL A 84 3.30 8.54 -5.89
N TYR A 85 2.14 9.20 -5.96
CA TYR A 85 1.93 10.52 -5.37
C TYR A 85 2.15 10.48 -3.85
N ALA A 86 1.59 9.48 -3.17
CA ALA A 86 1.87 9.25 -1.75
C ALA A 86 3.36 9.03 -1.46
N GLY A 87 4.08 8.33 -2.34
CA GLY A 87 5.55 8.20 -2.26
C GLY A 87 6.29 9.54 -2.43
N ILE A 88 5.85 10.38 -3.35
CA ILE A 88 6.39 11.74 -3.54
C ILE A 88 6.16 12.58 -2.28
N LEU A 89 4.95 12.56 -1.71
CA LEU A 89 4.65 13.26 -0.47
C LEU A 89 5.51 12.75 0.69
N ALA A 90 5.65 11.42 0.83
CA ALA A 90 6.49 10.80 1.84
C ALA A 90 7.95 11.27 1.72
N TYR A 91 8.49 11.28 0.51
CA TYR A 91 9.85 11.74 0.22
C TYR A 91 10.05 13.20 0.62
N LEU A 92 9.16 14.10 0.21
CA LEU A 92 9.23 15.54 0.51
C LEU A 92 9.11 15.83 2.02
N LEU A 93 8.35 15.00 2.74
CA LEU A 93 8.14 15.12 4.19
C LEU A 93 9.17 14.33 5.01
N HIS A 94 10.15 13.69 4.38
CA HIS A 94 11.13 12.81 5.02
C HIS A 94 10.50 11.65 5.82
N ILE A 95 9.35 11.16 5.39
CA ILE A 95 8.65 10.01 5.97
C ILE A 95 9.12 8.75 5.25
N GLN A 96 9.76 7.83 5.97
CA GLN A 96 10.28 6.60 5.37
C GLN A 96 9.18 5.55 5.19
N PRO A 97 8.93 5.06 3.96
CA PRO A 97 8.05 3.92 3.75
C PRO A 97 8.67 2.64 4.31
N THR A 98 7.85 1.77 4.89
CA THR A 98 8.25 0.47 5.41
C THR A 98 7.68 -0.65 4.55
N HIS A 99 8.55 -1.51 4.02
CA HIS A 99 8.11 -2.70 3.30
C HIS A 99 7.61 -3.78 4.26
N ASN A 100 6.39 -4.26 4.04
CA ASN A 100 5.81 -5.38 4.74
C ASN A 100 5.26 -6.41 3.74
N LYS A 101 5.88 -7.60 3.71
CA LYS A 101 5.53 -8.70 2.81
C LYS A 101 4.16 -9.32 3.10
N ALA A 102 3.61 -9.11 4.30
CA ALA A 102 2.27 -9.55 4.66
C ALA A 102 1.17 -8.74 3.97
N PHE A 103 1.51 -7.61 3.36
CA PHE A 103 0.64 -6.87 2.45
C PHE A 103 0.91 -7.39 1.04
N VAL A 104 0.15 -8.36 0.57
CA VAL A 104 0.36 -9.04 -0.70
C VAL A 104 -0.27 -8.22 -1.83
N PHE A 105 0.59 -7.63 -2.67
CA PHE A 105 0.16 -6.84 -3.84
C PHE A 105 -0.08 -7.69 -5.09
N TRP A 106 0.84 -8.61 -5.38
CA TRP A 106 0.75 -9.45 -6.58
C TRP A 106 -0.26 -10.57 -6.39
N THR A 107 -0.83 -11.05 -7.50
CA THR A 107 -1.63 -12.28 -7.60
C THR A 107 -0.80 -13.53 -7.33
N ARG A 108 0.02 -13.55 -6.28
CA ARG A 108 0.47 -14.81 -5.71
C ARG A 108 -0.78 -15.50 -5.19
N TYR A 109 -0.96 -16.76 -5.56
CA TYR A 109 -1.98 -17.58 -4.91
C TYR A 109 -1.71 -17.54 -3.41
N VAL A 110 -2.67 -17.03 -2.64
CA VAL A 110 -2.66 -17.13 -1.18
C VAL A 110 -3.44 -18.39 -0.89
N SER A 111 -2.75 -19.45 -0.45
CA SER A 111 -3.44 -20.67 -0.03
C SER A 111 -4.25 -20.42 1.24
N GLU A 112 -5.21 -21.30 1.53
CA GLU A 112 -5.88 -21.30 2.84
C GLU A 112 -4.85 -21.45 3.97
N GLU A 113 -3.79 -22.24 3.76
CA GLU A 113 -2.69 -22.40 4.71
C GLU A 113 -1.92 -21.09 4.95
N ASP A 114 -1.54 -20.34 3.89
CA ASP A 114 -0.89 -19.02 4.02
C ASP A 114 -1.76 -18.03 4.83
N TRP A 115 -3.07 -18.14 4.67
CA TRP A 115 -4.04 -17.31 5.38
C TRP A 115 -4.18 -17.73 6.85
N LEU A 116 -4.27 -19.03 7.12
CA LEU A 116 -4.43 -19.60 8.46
C LEU A 116 -3.14 -19.55 9.28
N SER A 117 -1.96 -19.78 8.67
CA SER A 117 -0.64 -19.55 9.29
C SER A 117 -0.51 -18.08 9.73
N GLY A 118 -1.16 -17.21 8.96
CA GLY A 118 -1.30 -15.79 9.23
C GLY A 118 -0.03 -15.02 8.91
N ASP A 119 0.64 -15.43 7.84
CA ASP A 119 1.73 -14.70 7.17
C ASP A 119 1.19 -13.58 6.26
N VAL A 120 -0.13 -13.54 6.04
CA VAL A 120 -0.83 -12.53 5.22
C VAL A 120 -1.75 -11.66 6.09
N ILE A 121 -1.57 -10.33 5.98
CA ILE A 121 -2.42 -9.32 6.62
C ILE A 121 -3.43 -8.75 5.62
N ALA A 122 -2.99 -8.47 4.39
CA ALA A 122 -3.86 -7.96 3.35
C ALA A 122 -3.47 -8.57 2.01
N ALA A 123 -4.46 -8.88 1.17
CA ALA A 123 -4.23 -9.41 -0.16
C ALA A 123 -5.23 -8.82 -1.16
N HIS A 124 -4.73 -8.43 -2.33
CA HIS A 124 -5.54 -7.88 -3.42
C HIS A 124 -6.00 -8.99 -4.40
N GLY A 125 -7.01 -8.71 -5.25
CA GLY A 125 -7.39 -9.60 -6.35
C GLY A 125 -8.41 -10.71 -6.02
N PHE A 126 -9.16 -10.57 -4.92
CA PHE A 126 -10.24 -11.50 -4.55
C PHE A 126 -11.60 -10.93 -4.96
N SER A 127 -12.41 -11.72 -5.66
CA SER A 127 -13.81 -11.38 -5.91
C SER A 127 -14.66 -11.63 -4.66
N TYR A 128 -15.85 -11.05 -4.60
CA TYR A 128 -16.81 -11.29 -3.54
C TYR A 128 -17.15 -12.79 -3.37
N SER A 129 -17.41 -13.50 -4.47
CA SER A 129 -17.69 -14.95 -4.45
C SER A 129 -16.53 -15.74 -3.87
N ARG A 130 -15.31 -15.43 -4.29
CA ARG A 130 -14.08 -16.07 -3.81
C ARG A 130 -13.86 -15.83 -2.32
N LEU A 131 -14.16 -14.63 -1.83
CA LEU A 131 -14.08 -14.33 -0.38
C LEU A 131 -15.04 -15.20 0.43
N ILE A 132 -16.26 -15.42 -0.05
CA ILE A 132 -17.25 -16.25 0.65
C ILE A 132 -16.89 -17.73 0.57
N GLU A 133 -16.46 -18.21 -0.59
CA GLU A 133 -16.11 -19.62 -0.81
C GLU A 133 -14.85 -20.03 -0.04
N GLU A 134 -13.80 -19.21 -0.10
CA GLU A 134 -12.51 -19.52 0.53
C GLU A 134 -12.47 -19.11 2.01
N PHE A 135 -13.30 -18.16 2.45
CA PHE A 135 -13.30 -17.65 3.85
C PHE A 135 -14.70 -17.53 4.48
N PRO A 136 -15.55 -18.59 4.45
CA PRO A 136 -16.95 -18.52 4.90
C PRO A 136 -17.12 -18.27 6.41
N LYS A 137 -16.05 -18.39 7.22
CA LYS A 137 -16.10 -18.41 8.68
C LYS A 137 -15.28 -17.30 9.37
N THR A 138 -15.38 -16.06 8.91
CA THR A 138 -14.75 -14.91 9.64
C THR A 138 -15.76 -14.00 10.34
N SER A 139 -17.06 -14.29 10.26
CA SER A 139 -18.14 -13.47 10.83
C SER A 139 -18.79 -14.04 12.10
N GLN A 140 -18.35 -15.19 12.62
CA GLN A 140 -18.96 -15.82 13.80
C GLN A 140 -18.15 -15.71 15.11
N ASP A 141 -16.92 -15.20 15.08
CA ASP A 141 -16.04 -15.14 16.27
C ASP A 141 -15.47 -13.72 16.53
N LEU A 142 -16.33 -12.70 16.47
CA LEU A 142 -16.05 -11.37 17.04
C LEU A 142 -17.05 -11.06 18.15
#